data_AF-A0A819NVR4-F1
#
_entry.id   AF-A0A819NVR4-F1
#
_cell.length_a   1.000
_cell.length_b   1.000
_cell.length_c   1.000
_cell.angle_alpha   90.00
_cell.angle_beta   90.00
_cell.angle_gamma   90.00
#
_symmetry.space_group_name_H-M   'P 1'
#
loop_
_entity.id
_entity.type
_entity.pdbx_description
1 polymer ?
#
loop_
_entity_poly.entity_id
_entity_poly.type
_entity_poly.pdbx_seq_one_letter_code
_entity_poly.pdbx_strand_id
1 'polypeptide(L)' 'MFNLQCSDNSDKSIYWTGPKSCYKSEIVYGEVAQFQFDILRTEYSQLNTLENRKFEAAIVDEVD' A
#
# COMPACT_ATOMS: atom_id res chain seq x y z
N MET A 1 0.42 -23.24 7.99
CA MET A 1 -0.83 -22.47 7.82
C MET A 1 -0.57 -21.46 6.70
N PHE A 2 -1.29 -21.55 5.58
CA PHE A 2 -1.32 -20.75 4.32
C PHE A 2 -0.04 -20.10 3.70
N ASN A 3 1.08 -19.98 4.40
CA ASN A 3 2.36 -19.46 3.92
C ASN A 3 2.32 -18.04 3.32
N LEU A 4 1.36 -17.22 3.77
CA LEU A 4 1.17 -15.84 3.33
C LEU A 4 2.18 -14.92 4.00
N GLN A 5 2.69 -13.93 3.26
CA GLN A 5 3.49 -12.84 3.79
C GLN A 5 2.61 -11.62 4.06
N CYS A 6 2.95 -10.92 5.13
CA CYS A 6 2.38 -9.63 5.45
C CYS A 6 3.47 -8.56 5.52
N SER A 7 3.08 -7.32 5.26
CA SER A 7 3.93 -6.16 5.43
C SER A 7 3.11 -4.97 5.90
N ASP A 8 3.82 -3.93 6.32
CA ASP A 8 3.23 -2.76 6.92
C ASP A 8 3.55 -1.50 6.09
N ASN A 9 2.52 -0.72 5.77
CA ASN A 9 2.61 0.56 5.09
C ASN A 9 2.68 1.72 6.09
N SER A 10 3.72 1.71 6.93
CA SER A 10 4.05 2.79 7.87
C SER A 10 5.23 3.64 7.42
N ASP A 11 5.74 3.42 6.21
CA ASP A 11 6.87 4.19 5.70
C ASP A 11 6.46 5.65 5.44
N LYS A 12 6.83 6.51 6.40
CA LYS A 12 6.63 7.96 6.42
C LYS A 12 7.87 8.71 5.90
N SER A 13 8.87 8.00 5.36
CA SER A 13 10.06 8.64 4.78
C SER A 13 9.70 9.47 3.55
N ILE A 14 10.64 10.32 3.10
CA ILE A 14 10.46 11.11 1.89
C ILE A 14 10.42 10.13 0.71
N TYR A 15 9.21 9.90 0.20
CA TYR A 15 8.99 9.01 -0.93
C TYR A 15 9.31 9.72 -2.25
N TRP A 16 10.28 9.19 -2.99
CA TRP A 16 10.73 9.81 -4.24
C TRP A 16 10.04 9.19 -5.47
N THR A 17 10.23 7.91 -5.74
CA THR A 17 9.67 7.20 -6.91
C THR A 17 9.86 5.68 -6.79
N GLY A 18 9.21 4.92 -7.66
CA GLY A 18 9.31 3.46 -7.74
C GLY A 18 8.18 2.77 -6.98
N PRO A 19 8.27 1.45 -6.74
CA PRO A 19 7.32 0.72 -5.89
C PRO A 19 7.73 0.69 -4.42
N LYS A 20 6.76 0.83 -3.51
CA LYS A 20 6.98 0.56 -2.08
C LYS A 20 7.12 -0.95 -1.86
N SER A 21 8.12 -1.35 -1.08
CA SER A 21 8.39 -2.76 -0.80
C SER A 21 7.23 -3.49 -0.12
N CYS A 22 6.41 -2.80 0.69
CA CYS A 22 5.27 -3.41 1.38
C CYS A 22 4.23 -3.97 0.41
N TYR A 23 4.07 -3.41 -0.79
CA TYR A 23 3.10 -3.89 -1.79
C TYR A 23 3.51 -5.20 -2.48
N LYS A 24 4.72 -5.71 -2.22
CA LYS A 24 5.18 -7.04 -2.68
C LYS A 24 4.62 -8.20 -1.87
N SER A 25 4.12 -7.93 -0.67
CA SER A 25 3.56 -8.95 0.23
C SER A 25 2.09 -9.18 -0.08
N GLU A 26 1.57 -10.38 0.18
CA GLU A 26 0.16 -10.70 -0.13
C GLU A 26 -0.80 -9.84 0.68
N ILE A 27 -0.47 -9.55 1.95
CA ILE A 27 -1.28 -8.74 2.86
C ILE A 27 -0.51 -7.48 3.26
N VAL A 28 -1.16 -6.33 3.20
CA VAL A 28 -0.58 -5.04 3.61
C VAL A 28 -1.46 -4.41 4.67
N TYR A 29 -0.89 -4.18 5.85
CA TYR A 29 -1.50 -3.42 6.94
C TYR A 29 -1.05 -1.95 6.86
N GLY A 30 -1.79 -1.04 7.45
CA GLY A 30 -1.38 0.37 7.54
C GLY A 30 -2.54 1.30 7.84
N GLU A 31 -2.19 2.58 8.04
CA GLU A 31 -3.18 3.64 8.22
C GLU A 31 -3.92 3.90 6.89
N VAL A 32 -5.23 4.12 6.93
CA VAL A 32 -6.06 4.42 5.74
C VAL A 32 -5.48 5.57 4.92
N ALA A 33 -4.96 6.61 5.59
CA ALA A 33 -4.34 7.75 4.95
C ALA A 33 -3.12 7.37 4.09
N GLN A 34 -2.30 6.39 4.50
CA GLN A 34 -1.13 5.97 3.73
C GLN A 34 -1.56 5.30 2.41
N PHE A 35 -2.57 4.43 2.46
CA PHE A 35 -3.12 3.82 1.24
C PHE A 35 -3.71 4.87 0.30
N GLN A 36 -4.43 5.86 0.83
CA GLN A 36 -4.95 6.96 0.03
C GLN A 36 -3.82 7.75 -0.67
N PHE A 37 -2.75 8.10 0.06
CA PHE A 37 -1.61 8.81 -0.52
C PHE A 37 -0.90 7.99 -1.59
N ASP A 38 -0.74 6.68 -1.40
CA ASP A 38 -0.05 5.82 -2.35
C ASP A 38 -0.85 5.60 -3.65
N ILE A 39 -2.19 5.58 -3.56
CA ILE A 39 -3.08 5.63 -4.73
C ILE A 39 -2.86 6.95 -5.48
N LEU A 40 -2.89 8.09 -4.79
CA LEU A 40 -2.66 9.39 -5.43
C LEU A 40 -1.27 9.47 -6.10
N ARG A 41 -0.22 8.97 -5.45
CA ARG A 41 1.14 8.92 -6.01
C ARG A 41 1.22 8.06 -7.27
N THR A 42 0.50 6.94 -7.31
CA THR A 42 0.50 6.03 -8.46
C THR A 42 -0.32 6.58 -9.62
N GLU A 43 -1.56 6.97 -9.36
CA GLU A 43 -2.52 7.34 -10.40
C GLU A 43 -2.29 8.78 -10.92
N TYR A 44 -1.99 9.73 -10.03
CA TYR A 44 -1.84 11.13 -10.40
C TYR A 44 -0.39 11.52 -10.68
N SER A 45 0.52 11.12 -9.78
CA SER A 45 1.94 11.49 -9.92
C SER A 45 2.75 10.49 -10.75
N GLN A 46 2.16 9.38 -11.20
CA GLN A 46 2.80 8.34 -12.02
C GLN A 46 4.10 7.80 -11.41
N LEU A 47 4.18 7.75 -10.07
CA LEU A 47 5.38 7.33 -9.34
C LEU A 47 5.53 5.82 -9.23
N ASN A 48 4.56 5.04 -9.74
CA ASN A 48 4.53 3.57 -9.69
C ASN A 48 4.58 3.01 -8.25
N THR A 49 4.03 3.74 -7.27
CA THR A 49 4.10 3.39 -5.83
C THR A 49 3.50 2.03 -5.49
N LEU A 50 2.40 1.67 -6.16
CA LEU A 50 1.70 0.41 -5.93
C LEU A 50 2.28 -0.80 -6.68
N GLU A 51 3.36 -0.66 -7.47
CA GLU A 51 3.92 -1.75 -8.28
C GLU A 51 2.90 -2.43 -9.22
N ASN A 52 1.94 -1.66 -9.77
CA ASN A 52 0.80 -2.19 -10.54
C ASN A 52 -0.10 -3.17 -9.76
N ARG A 53 -0.02 -3.19 -8.43
CA ARG A 53 -0.93 -3.95 -7.58
C ARG A 53 -2.37 -3.49 -7.84
N LYS A 54 -3.23 -4.43 -8.22
CA LYS A 54 -4.66 -4.17 -8.41
C LYS A 54 -5.36 -4.11 -7.07
N PHE A 55 -6.38 -3.26 -6.98
CA PHE A 55 -7.30 -3.28 -5.85
C PHE A 55 -8.21 -4.51 -5.96
N GLU A 56 -8.21 -5.37 -4.94
CA GLU A 56 -9.04 -6.57 -4.86
C GLU A 56 -10.04 -6.48 -3.69
N ALA A 57 -9.52 -6.28 -2.47
CA ALA A 57 -10.31 -6.12 -1.27
C ALA A 57 -9.55 -5.27 -0.23
N ALA A 58 -10.30 -4.60 0.66
CA ALA A 58 -9.79 -3.93 1.84
C ALA A 58 -10.64 -4.27 3.05
N ILE A 59 -10.00 -4.50 4.19
CA ILE A 59 -10.65 -4.66 5.50
C ILE A 59 -10.28 -3.41 6.30
N VAL A 60 -11.29 -2.66 6.74
CA VAL A 60 -11.12 -1.40 7.47
C VAL A 60 -11.54 -1.64 8.91
N ASP A 61 -10.62 -1.36 9.83
CA ASP A 61 -10.88 -1.35 11.27
C ASP A 61 -11.47 0.00 11.68
N GLU A 62 -12.31 0.02 12.73
CA GLU A 62 -12.99 1.23 13.24
C GLU A 62 -13.68 2.04 12.11
N VAL A 63 -14.67 1.40 11.47
CA VAL A 63 -15.35 1.94 10.26
C VAL A 63 -16.58 2.80 10.57
N ASP A 64 -17.06 2.78 11.81
CA ASP A 64 -18.25 3.50 12.28
C ASP A 64 -18.08 5.02 12.38
#